data_AF-A0A1T4Z1P0-F1
#
_entry.id   AF-A0A1T4Z1P0-F1
#
_cell.length_a   1.000
_cell.length_b   1.000
_cell.length_c   1.000
_cell.angle_alpha   90.00
_cell.angle_beta   90.00
_cell.angle_gamma   90.00
#
_symmetry.space_group_name_H-M   'P 1'
#
loop_
_entity.id
_entity.type
_entity.pdbx_description
1 polymer ?
#
loop_
_entity_poly.entity_id
_entity_poly.type
_entity_poly.pdbx_seq_one_letter_code
_entity_poly.pdbx_strand_id
1 'polypeptide(L)'
;MFRLAIEEMEAWYLGDQVALLEAYPRAKREVLDRYVQDSVCHTWEVLADAIDPGGIAAIKKVGWPLPGQVKSEWAHKIGPLLNLERNRSPSFAKLRDGIRRLVS
;
A
#
# COMPACT_ATOMS: atom_id res chain seq x y z
N MET A 1 -18.41 9.20 14.75
CA MET A 1 -18.55 8.51 13.44
C MET A 1 -17.17 8.12 12.95
N PHE A 2 -16.86 6.82 12.87
CA PHE A 2 -15.63 6.35 12.22
C PHE A 2 -15.88 6.29 10.72
N ARG A 3 -15.29 7.21 9.97
CA ARG A 3 -15.23 7.14 8.51
C ARG A 3 -13.79 6.81 8.15
N LEU A 4 -13.54 5.56 7.75
CA LEU A 4 -12.33 5.24 7.02
C LEU A 4 -12.53 5.80 5.62
N ALA A 5 -12.21 7.07 5.43
CA ALA A 5 -12.08 7.65 4.10
C ALA A 5 -10.71 7.22 3.56
N ILE A 6 -10.63 5.96 3.17
CA ILE A 6 -9.52 5.44 2.36
C ILE A 6 -10.10 5.09 1.01
N GLU A 7 -9.49 5.63 -0.04
CA GLU A 7 -9.89 5.28 -1.40
C GLU A 7 -9.32 3.90 -1.76
N GLU A 8 -8.07 3.64 -1.35
CA GLU A 8 -7.34 2.41 -1.66
C GLU A 8 -6.49 1.97 -0.47
N MET A 9 -6.54 0.67 -0.14
CA MET A 9 -5.79 0.10 1.01
C MET A 9 -4.28 0.07 0.76
N GLU A 10 -3.85 0.13 -0.49
CA GLU A 10 -2.45 0.18 -0.90
C GLU A 10 -1.71 1.39 -0.30
N ALA A 11 -2.43 2.45 0.09
CA ALA A 11 -1.87 3.57 0.83
C ALA A 11 -1.22 3.12 2.15
N TRP A 12 -1.78 2.09 2.80
CA TRP A 12 -1.24 1.58 4.05
C TRP A 12 0.09 0.85 3.84
N TYR A 13 0.27 0.18 2.70
CA TYR A 13 1.53 -0.46 2.33
C TYR A 13 2.61 0.60 2.04
N LEU A 14 2.24 1.65 1.31
CA LEU A 14 3.13 2.78 1.03
C LEU A 14 3.51 3.57 2.29
N GLY A 15 2.63 3.56 3.30
CA GLY A 15 2.89 4.17 4.62
C GLY A 15 3.98 3.48 5.42
N ASP A 16 4.35 2.24 5.09
CA ASP A 16 5.48 1.53 5.66
C ASP A 16 6.44 1.04 4.56
N GLN A 17 7.21 1.97 4.01
CA GLN A 17 8.19 1.66 2.98
C GLN A 17 9.27 0.65 3.43
N VAL A 18 9.52 0.51 4.74
CA VAL A 18 10.47 -0.50 5.24
C VAL A 18 9.91 -1.90 5.01
N ALA A 19 8.65 -2.13 5.40
CA ALA A 19 7.96 -3.40 5.13
C ALA A 19 7.86 -3.68 3.62
N LEU A 20 7.58 -2.65 2.81
CA LEU A 20 7.48 -2.77 1.36
C LEU A 20 8.83 -3.18 0.75
N LEU A 21 9.94 -2.54 1.14
CA LEU A 21 11.28 -2.88 0.66
C LEU A 21 11.77 -4.22 1.18
N GLU A 22 11.28 -4.69 2.32
CA GLU A 22 11.56 -6.03 2.82
C GLU A 22 10.84 -7.10 1.98
N ALA A 23 9.56 -6.88 1.65
CA ALA A 23 8.80 -7.74 0.73
C ALA A 23 9.32 -7.70 -0.71
N TYR A 24 9.75 -6.53 -1.18
CA TYR A 24 10.20 -6.25 -2.54
C TYR A 24 11.52 -5.45 -2.55
N PRO A 25 12.67 -6.12 -2.34
CA PRO A 25 13.98 -5.44 -2.27
C PRO A 25 14.40 -4.67 -3.51
N ARG A 26 13.80 -4.99 -4.67
CA ARG A 26 14.05 -4.33 -5.96
C ARG A 26 13.06 -3.21 -6.28
N ALA A 27 12.16 -2.87 -5.35
CA ALA A 27 11.20 -1.81 -5.57
C ALA A 27 11.91 -0.47 -5.82
N LYS A 28 11.39 0.32 -6.76
CA LYS A 28 11.98 1.59 -7.18
C LYS A 28 11.73 2.66 -6.12
N ARG A 29 12.73 2.95 -5.30
CA ARG A 29 12.66 3.95 -4.21
C ARG A 29 12.21 5.33 -4.70
N GLU A 30 12.70 5.75 -5.86
CA GLU A 30 12.32 7.03 -6.47
C GLU A 30 10.81 7.18 -6.74
N VAL A 31 10.10 6.07 -6.97
CA VAL A 31 8.65 6.06 -7.17
C VAL A 31 7.95 6.17 -5.81
N LEU A 32 8.44 5.43 -4.81
CA LEU A 32 7.92 5.45 -3.44
C LEU A 32 8.09 6.83 -2.79
N ASP A 33 9.24 7.48 -2.98
CA ASP A 33 9.57 8.77 -2.38
C ASP A 33 8.73 9.93 -2.93
N ARG A 34 8.15 9.77 -4.12
CA ARG A 34 7.25 10.76 -4.75
C ARG A 34 5.81 10.61 -4.29
N TYR A 35 5.46 9.51 -3.63
CA TYR A 35 4.10 9.25 -3.19
C TYR A 35 3.69 10.22 -2.07
N VAL A 36 2.56 10.90 -2.27
CA VAL A 36 1.92 11.70 -1.22
C VAL A 36 0.99 10.78 -0.44
N GLN A 37 1.30 10.57 0.83
CA GLN A 37 0.60 9.61 1.67
C GLN A 37 -0.91 9.85 1.73
N ASP A 38 -1.69 8.78 1.50
CA ASP A 38 -3.16 8.79 1.46
C ASP A 38 -3.74 9.72 0.38
N SER A 39 -3.02 9.89 -0.75
CA SER A 39 -3.57 10.58 -1.92
C SER A 39 -4.81 9.84 -2.45
N VAL A 40 -5.77 10.64 -2.92
CA VAL A 40 -7.07 10.21 -3.43
C VAL A 40 -6.89 9.26 -4.62
N CYS A 41 -6.11 9.64 -5.63
CA CYS A 41 -5.94 8.85 -6.85
C CYS A 41 -4.56 8.20 -6.99
N HIS A 42 -4.51 7.18 -7.86
CA HIS A 42 -3.29 6.55 -8.37
C HIS A 42 -2.46 5.74 -7.38
N THR A 43 -3.02 5.37 -6.23
CA THR A 43 -2.26 4.75 -5.14
C THR A 43 -1.77 3.34 -5.52
N TRP A 44 -2.63 2.49 -6.07
CA TRP A 44 -2.23 1.16 -6.53
C TRP A 44 -1.37 1.22 -7.81
N GLU A 45 -1.56 2.24 -8.66
CA GLU A 45 -0.68 2.49 -9.80
C GLU A 45 0.75 2.83 -9.37
N VAL A 46 0.92 3.68 -8.36
CA VAL A 46 2.24 4.00 -7.78
C VAL A 46 2.89 2.76 -7.22
N LEU A 47 2.13 1.92 -6.50
CA LEU A 47 2.64 0.66 -5.96
C LEU A 47 3.06 -0.31 -7.07
N ALA A 48 2.26 -0.42 -8.13
CA ALA A 48 2.59 -1.20 -9.32
C ALA A 48 3.87 -0.69 -9.99
N ASP A 49 3.99 0.62 -10.21
CA ASP A 49 5.16 1.22 -10.86
C ASP A 49 6.46 1.04 -10.04
N ALA A 50 6.32 0.99 -8.72
CA ALA A 50 7.43 0.72 -7.82
C ALA A 50 7.87 -0.74 -7.85
N ILE A 51 6.94 -1.71 -7.88
CA ILE A 51 7.22 -3.13 -7.66
C ILE A 51 7.36 -3.93 -8.97
N ASP A 52 6.51 -3.69 -9.95
CA ASP A 52 6.35 -4.56 -11.11
C ASP A 52 7.33 -4.20 -12.26
N PRO A 53 8.00 -5.20 -12.88
CA PRO A 53 8.77 -4.99 -14.10
C PRO A 53 7.89 -4.55 -15.27
N GLY A 54 7.91 -3.25 -15.58
CA GLY A 54 7.03 -2.64 -16.59
C GLY A 54 5.85 -1.89 -15.98
N GLY A 55 5.74 -1.91 -14.65
CA GLY A 55 4.84 -1.08 -13.86
C GLY A 55 3.37 -1.32 -14.18
N ILE A 56 2.57 -0.28 -13.96
CA ILE A 56 1.13 -0.34 -14.19
C ILE A 56 0.78 -0.68 -15.64
N ALA A 57 1.60 -0.23 -16.60
CA ALA A 57 1.36 -0.45 -18.02
C ALA A 57 1.42 -1.94 -18.39
N ALA A 58 2.37 -2.69 -17.82
CA ALA A 58 2.45 -4.14 -17.99
C ALA A 58 1.21 -4.85 -17.43
N ILE A 59 0.78 -4.45 -16.23
CA ILE A 59 -0.39 -5.05 -15.57
C ILE A 59 -1.67 -4.75 -16.36
N LYS A 60 -1.88 -3.49 -16.78
CA LYS A 60 -3.04 -3.06 -17.58
C LYS A 60 -3.07 -3.74 -18.96
N LYS A 61 -1.90 -4.01 -19.56
CA LYS A 61 -1.80 -4.71 -20.85
C LYS A 61 -2.31 -6.14 -20.78
N VAL A 62 -2.05 -6.85 -19.68
CA VAL A 62 -2.59 -8.21 -19.47
C VAL A 62 -4.09 -8.13 -19.15
N GLY A 63 -4.50 -7.15 -18.35
CA GLY A 63 -5.89 -6.97 -17.96
C GLY A 63 -6.36 -8.04 -16.98
N TRP A 64 -7.68 -8.22 -16.90
CA TRP A 64 -8.28 -9.17 -15.94
C TRP A 64 -7.80 -10.61 -16.19
N PRO A 65 -7.43 -11.38 -15.16
CA PRO A 65 -7.62 -11.15 -13.71
C PRO A 65 -6.39 -10.55 -12.98
N LEU A 66 -5.34 -10.17 -13.71
CA LEU A 66 -4.03 -9.87 -13.12
C LEU A 66 -4.06 -8.76 -12.05
N PRO A 67 -4.77 -7.62 -12.21
CA PRO A 67 -4.83 -6.59 -11.17
C PRO A 67 -5.30 -7.11 -9.81
N GLY A 68 -6.24 -8.05 -9.77
CA GLY A 68 -6.71 -8.65 -8.52
C GLY A 68 -5.69 -9.59 -7.91
N GLN A 69 -4.98 -10.36 -8.75
CA GLN A 69 -3.93 -11.29 -8.31
C GLN A 69 -2.75 -10.55 -7.68
N VAL A 70 -2.26 -9.48 -8.31
CA VAL A 70 -1.15 -8.69 -7.78
C VAL A 70 -1.53 -7.98 -6.48
N LYS A 71 -2.74 -7.43 -6.38
CA LYS A 71 -3.24 -6.82 -5.13
C LYS A 71 -3.32 -7.84 -4.00
N SER A 72 -3.78 -9.05 -4.29
CA SER A 72 -3.79 -10.15 -3.33
C SER A 72 -2.36 -10.54 -2.91
N GLU A 73 -1.42 -10.62 -3.85
CA GLU A 73 -0.02 -10.90 -3.55
C GLU A 73 0.60 -9.84 -2.63
N TRP A 74 0.37 -8.55 -2.92
CA TRP A 74 0.86 -7.44 -2.09
C TRP A 74 0.36 -7.55 -0.65
N ALA A 75 -0.93 -7.86 -0.47
CA ALA A 75 -1.50 -8.05 0.86
C ALA A 75 -0.82 -9.20 1.63
N HIS A 76 -0.57 -10.33 0.95
CA HIS A 76 0.07 -11.48 1.57
C HIS A 76 1.55 -11.26 1.90
N LYS A 77 2.29 -10.53 1.06
CA LYS A 77 3.73 -10.31 1.24
C LYS A 77 4.06 -9.14 2.15
N ILE A 78 3.36 -8.02 2.00
CA ILE A 78 3.65 -6.78 2.75
C ILE A 78 2.93 -6.79 4.10
N GLY A 79 1.67 -7.28 4.13
CA GLY A 79 0.80 -7.24 5.32
C GLY A 79 1.47 -7.76 6.61
N PRO A 80 2.07 -8.96 6.61
CA PRO A 80 2.73 -9.51 7.80
C PRO A 80 3.97 -8.74 8.27
N LEU A 81 4.57 -7.93 7.39
CA LEU A 81 5.79 -7.16 7.66
C LEU A 81 5.48 -5.73 8.14
N LEU A 82 4.22 -5.30 8.06
CA LEU A 82 3.81 -3.97 8.49
C LEU A 82 4.07 -3.77 9.97
N ASN A 83 4.83 -2.73 10.30
CA ASN A 83 4.96 -2.29 11.67
C ASN A 83 3.95 -1.16 11.91
N LEU A 84 3.01 -1.45 12.82
CA LEU A 84 1.88 -0.58 13.12
C LEU A 84 2.30 0.80 13.65
N GLU A 85 3.46 0.91 14.29
CA GLU A 85 3.94 2.15 14.93
C GLU A 85 4.69 3.06 13.96
N ARG A 86 5.39 2.48 12.97
CA ARG A 86 6.14 3.27 11.98
C ARG A 86 5.32 3.67 10.76
N ASN A 87 4.13 3.08 10.59
CA ASN A 87 3.28 3.36 9.44
C ASN A 87 2.83 4.82 9.43
N ARG A 88 3.19 5.54 8.37
CA ARG A 88 2.96 6.98 8.19
C ARG A 88 1.58 7.32 7.63
N SER A 89 0.78 6.35 7.22
CA SER A 89 -0.57 6.59 6.69
C SER A 89 -1.49 7.17 7.77
N PRO A 90 -1.99 8.42 7.62
CA PRO A 90 -2.93 9.00 8.58
C PRO A 90 -4.21 8.17 8.75
N SER A 91 -4.71 7.56 7.69
CA SER A 91 -5.90 6.72 7.72
C SER A 91 -5.65 5.39 8.41
N PHE A 92 -4.48 4.77 8.20
CA PHE A 92 -4.06 3.58 8.94
C PHE A 92 -3.94 3.87 10.43
N ALA A 93 -3.29 4.97 10.80
CA ALA A 93 -3.17 5.39 12.20
C ALA A 93 -4.54 5.61 12.84
N LYS A 94 -5.48 6.25 12.15
CA LYS A 94 -6.86 6.39 12.62
C LYS A 94 -7.56 5.05 12.84
N LEU A 95 -7.38 4.07 11.94
CA LEU A 95 -7.90 2.71 12.13
C LEU A 95 -7.29 2.06 13.37
N ARG A 96 -5.96 1.99 13.43
CA ARG A 96 -5.19 1.39 14.53
C ARG A 96 -5.62 1.96 15.88
N ASP A 97 -5.65 3.29 15.99
CA ASP A 97 -6.01 3.98 17.24
C ASP A 97 -7.50 3.80 17.57
N GLY A 98 -8.36 3.73 16.55
CA GLY A 98 -9.77 3.39 16.71
C GLY A 98 -9.97 2.00 17.31
N ILE A 99 -9.31 0.99 16.75
CA ILE A 99 -9.36 -0.39 17.27
C ILE A 99 -8.81 -0.45 18.68
N ARG A 100 -7.65 0.17 18.95
CA ARG A 100 -7.03 0.19 20.28
C ARG A 100 -7.96 0.73 21.36
N ARG A 101 -8.70 1.80 21.08
CA ARG A 101 -9.70 2.38 22.00
C ARG A 101 -10.92 1.48 22.23
N LEU A 102 -11.22 0.54 21.34
CA LEU A 102 -12.36 -0.37 21.48
C LEU A 102 -12.00 -1.63 22.29
N VAL A 103 -10.72 -1.99 22.34
CA VAL A 103 -10.22 -3.18 23.04
C VAL A 103 -9.59 -2.86 24.41
N SER A 104 -9.46 -1.56 24.74
CA SER A 104 -9.05 -1.06 26.05
C SER A 104 -10.24 -0.96 27.00
#